data_AF-A0A557WX37-F1
#
_entry.id   AF-A0A557WX37-F1
#
_cell.length_a   1.000
_cell.length_b   1.000
_cell.length_c   1.000
_cell.angle_alpha   90.00
_cell.angle_beta   90.00
_cell.angle_gamma   90.00
#
_symmetry.space_group_name_H-M   'P 1'
#
loop_
_entity.id
_entity.type
_entity.pdbx_description
1 polymer ?
#
loop_
_entity_poly.entity_id
_entity_poly.type
_entity_poly.pdbx_seq_one_letter_code
_entity_poly.pdbx_strand_id
1 'polypeptide(L)'
;MGLFHKRKSRATRRAEARAITARAKMEARLAAKNEARRMKDDRKASEKAAERALRAQLKAQRESDRTALKVAEAELKAAREGKVLSPTRIRRALTVSRLLAPILTPVVYRAAMAARAVIDQRRADQLGVPPAQIGRFSGHGAQLSARIAGSEKSLRLVQDKKPKDAETRQFVAALTERLTDLSAAVIAAENMPAARRRAAHAAISSQLDGIEADVMARLGLTAV
;
A
#
# COMPACT_ATOMS: atom_id res chain seq x y z
N MET A 1 87.86 -5.10 -61.04
CA MET A 1 88.55 -3.82 -60.72
C MET A 1 88.35 -3.54 -59.22
N GLY A 2 89.24 -4.07 -58.37
CA GLY A 2 89.11 -3.96 -56.91
C GLY A 2 89.51 -2.57 -56.39
N LEU A 3 88.66 -1.99 -55.53
CA LEU A 3 88.80 -0.66 -54.94
C LEU A 3 89.98 -0.58 -53.95
N PHE A 4 91.09 0.03 -54.36
CA PHE A 4 92.20 0.42 -53.46
C PHE A 4 92.01 1.86 -52.97
N HIS A 5 91.30 2.02 -51.85
CA HIS A 5 91.18 3.28 -51.12
C HIS A 5 92.50 3.69 -50.44
N LYS A 6 92.88 4.96 -50.57
CA LYS A 6 94.05 5.58 -49.94
C LYS A 6 93.90 5.58 -48.41
N ARG A 7 94.76 4.85 -47.70
CA ARG A 7 94.71 4.73 -46.22
C ARG A 7 95.15 6.05 -45.55
N LYS A 8 94.28 6.64 -44.72
CA LYS A 8 94.61 7.82 -43.88
C LYS A 8 95.81 7.54 -42.96
N SER A 9 96.68 8.53 -42.74
CA SER A 9 97.85 8.46 -41.85
C SER A 9 97.49 8.18 -40.38
N ARG A 10 98.39 7.54 -39.62
CA ARG A 10 98.17 7.18 -38.20
C ARG A 10 97.93 8.41 -37.32
N ALA A 11 98.57 9.53 -37.64
CA ALA A 11 98.42 10.78 -36.90
C ALA A 11 96.99 11.35 -37.03
N THR A 12 96.43 11.35 -38.25
CA THR A 12 95.08 11.87 -38.50
C THR A 12 94.01 10.99 -37.85
N ARG A 13 94.17 9.66 -37.87
CA ARG A 13 93.25 8.74 -37.17
C ARG A 13 93.27 8.94 -35.65
N ARG A 14 94.44 9.21 -35.06
CA ARG A 14 94.56 9.50 -33.61
C ARG A 14 93.90 10.83 -33.25
N ALA A 15 94.04 11.85 -34.10
CA ALA A 15 93.37 13.13 -33.91
C ALA A 15 91.85 13.01 -34.06
N GLU A 16 91.38 12.31 -35.10
CA GLU A 16 89.96 11.99 -35.32
C GLU A 16 89.39 11.19 -34.13
N ALA A 17 90.10 10.16 -33.66
CA ALA A 17 89.68 9.39 -32.49
C ALA A 17 89.62 10.25 -31.22
N ARG A 18 90.61 11.12 -30.98
CA ARG A 18 90.58 12.05 -29.84
C ARG A 18 89.43 13.05 -29.95
N ALA A 19 89.15 13.59 -31.13
CA ALA A 19 88.02 14.48 -31.36
C ALA A 19 86.67 13.79 -31.12
N ILE A 20 86.52 12.55 -31.60
CA ILE A 20 85.31 11.74 -31.39
C ILE A 20 85.13 11.45 -29.90
N THR A 21 86.19 11.04 -29.18
CA THR A 21 86.10 10.77 -27.74
C THR A 21 85.82 12.03 -26.92
N ALA A 22 86.42 13.18 -27.28
CA ALA A 22 86.15 14.45 -26.62
C ALA A 22 84.71 14.91 -26.85
N ARG A 23 84.20 14.78 -28.08
CA ARG A 23 82.80 15.06 -28.42
C ARG A 23 81.85 14.15 -27.66
N ALA A 24 82.09 12.84 -27.68
CA ALA A 24 81.27 11.87 -26.95
C ALA A 24 81.27 12.13 -25.43
N LYS A 25 82.42 12.52 -24.85
CA LYS A 25 82.51 12.87 -23.42
C LYS A 25 81.73 14.14 -23.09
N MET A 26 81.74 15.14 -23.96
CA MET A 26 80.97 16.37 -23.78
C MET A 26 79.47 16.14 -23.97
N GLU A 27 79.08 15.36 -24.98
CA GLU A 27 77.69 14.94 -25.20
C GLU A 27 77.17 14.12 -24.03
N ALA A 28 77.95 13.17 -23.50
CA ALA A 28 77.59 12.40 -22.30
C ALA A 28 77.43 13.29 -21.06
N ARG A 29 78.30 14.30 -20.88
CA ARG A 29 78.19 15.27 -19.77
C ARG A 29 76.94 16.14 -19.88
N LEU A 30 76.62 16.62 -21.09
CA LEU A 30 75.42 17.42 -21.33
C LEU A 30 74.14 16.58 -21.20
N ALA A 31 74.16 15.34 -21.69
CA ALA A 31 73.08 14.37 -21.52
C ALA A 31 72.82 14.09 -20.04
N ALA A 32 73.86 13.75 -19.26
CA ALA A 32 73.73 13.53 -17.82
C ALA A 32 73.20 14.76 -17.07
N LYS A 33 73.62 15.98 -17.46
CA LYS A 33 73.11 17.23 -16.87
C LYS A 33 71.64 17.48 -17.21
N ASN A 34 71.21 17.14 -18.43
CA ASN A 34 69.82 17.26 -18.86
C ASN A 34 68.93 16.21 -18.19
N GLU A 35 69.41 14.97 -18.05
CA GLU A 35 68.72 13.90 -17.32
C GLU A 35 68.57 14.25 -15.84
N ALA A 36 69.61 14.79 -15.20
CA ALA A 36 69.53 15.24 -13.81
C ALA A 36 68.51 16.38 -13.62
N ARG A 37 68.38 17.29 -14.60
CA ARG A 37 67.34 18.33 -14.60
C ARG A 37 65.95 17.73 -14.76
N ARG A 38 65.75 16.84 -15.72
CA ARG A 38 64.47 16.14 -15.95
C ARG A 38 64.03 15.37 -14.70
N MET A 39 64.93 14.56 -14.13
CA MET A 39 64.65 13.82 -12.89
C MET A 39 64.24 14.74 -11.73
N LYS A 40 64.86 15.92 -11.61
CA LYS A 40 64.49 16.90 -10.59
C LYS A 40 63.12 17.52 -10.85
N ASP A 41 62.81 17.84 -12.10
CA ASP A 41 61.53 18.42 -12.49
C ASP A 41 60.40 17.40 -12.38
N ASP A 42 60.64 16.15 -12.76
CA ASP A 42 59.71 15.02 -12.60
C ASP A 42 59.41 14.74 -11.13
N ARG A 43 60.43 14.74 -10.26
CA ARG A 43 60.24 14.63 -8.81
C ARG A 43 59.37 15.76 -8.27
N LYS A 44 59.67 17.01 -8.60
CA LYS A 44 58.85 18.16 -8.20
C LYS A 44 57.43 18.10 -8.75
N ALA A 45 57.25 17.62 -9.97
CA ALA A 45 55.93 17.43 -10.57
C ALA A 45 55.15 16.34 -9.80
N SER A 46 55.80 15.24 -9.45
CA SER A 46 55.20 14.15 -8.67
C SER A 46 54.81 14.59 -7.26
N GLU A 47 55.66 15.35 -6.57
CA GLU A 47 55.37 15.94 -5.25
C GLU A 47 54.16 16.87 -5.32
N LYS A 48 54.12 17.80 -6.29
CA LYS A 48 52.98 18.69 -6.49
C LYS A 48 51.69 17.95 -6.85
N ALA A 49 51.79 16.87 -7.63
CA ALA A 49 50.64 16.03 -7.95
C ALA A 49 50.12 15.31 -6.69
N ALA A 50 51.01 14.77 -5.86
CA ALA A 50 50.67 14.14 -4.59
C ALA A 50 50.02 15.13 -3.62
N GLU A 51 50.56 16.34 -3.48
CA GLU A 51 49.96 17.39 -2.64
C GLU A 51 48.56 17.80 -3.12
N ARG A 52 48.37 17.94 -4.45
CA ARG A 52 47.05 18.26 -5.03
C ARG A 52 46.05 17.13 -4.80
N ALA A 53 46.47 15.88 -4.96
CA ALA A 53 45.64 14.71 -4.68
C ALA A 53 45.24 14.66 -3.20
N LEU A 54 46.18 14.87 -2.28
CA LEU A 54 45.90 14.93 -0.84
C LEU A 54 44.91 16.04 -0.49
N ARG A 55 45.11 17.26 -1.04
CA ARG A 55 44.18 18.37 -0.84
C ARG A 55 42.79 18.10 -1.40
N ALA A 56 42.69 17.43 -2.55
CA ALA A 56 41.41 17.04 -3.13
C ALA A 56 40.69 16.00 -2.25
N GLN A 57 41.41 14.99 -1.75
CA GLN A 57 40.86 14.01 -0.80
C GLN A 57 40.37 14.67 0.49
N LEU A 58 41.15 15.58 1.08
CA LEU A 58 40.74 16.31 2.28
C LEU A 58 39.50 17.19 2.05
N LYS A 59 39.36 17.79 0.87
CA LYS A 59 38.15 18.55 0.50
C LYS A 59 36.95 17.63 0.33
N ALA A 60 37.11 16.52 -0.40
CA ALA A 60 36.06 15.52 -0.57
C ALA A 60 35.60 14.95 0.77
N GLN A 61 36.54 14.67 1.69
CA GLN A 61 36.25 14.21 3.03
C GLN A 61 35.50 15.27 3.86
N ARG A 62 35.92 16.54 3.80
CA ARG A 62 35.17 17.63 4.47
C ARG A 62 33.77 17.82 3.91
N GLU A 63 33.59 17.64 2.60
CA GLU A 63 32.27 17.71 1.97
C GLU A 63 31.41 16.51 2.39
N SER A 64 31.97 15.29 2.40
CA SER A 64 31.26 14.12 2.92
C SER A 64 30.87 14.30 4.37
N ASP A 65 31.77 14.80 5.21
CA ASP A 65 31.49 15.06 6.63
C ASP A 65 30.39 16.12 6.79
N ARG A 66 30.42 17.20 6.00
CA ARG A 66 29.34 18.21 5.98
C ARG A 66 28.01 17.61 5.53
N THR A 67 28.01 16.72 4.54
CA THR A 67 26.78 16.05 4.12
C THR A 67 26.26 15.09 5.19
N ALA A 68 27.14 14.33 5.83
CA ALA A 68 26.80 13.43 6.93
C ALA A 68 26.22 14.22 8.13
N LEU A 69 26.81 15.37 8.47
CA LEU A 69 26.27 16.26 9.51
C LEU A 69 24.89 16.80 9.14
N LYS A 70 24.66 17.21 7.88
CA LYS A 70 23.32 17.66 7.42
C LYS A 70 22.29 16.54 7.44
N VAL A 71 22.67 15.31 7.08
CA VAL A 71 21.79 14.14 7.16
C VAL A 71 21.49 13.85 8.63
N ALA A 72 22.49 13.82 9.51
CA ALA A 72 22.30 13.62 10.93
C ALA A 72 21.45 14.72 11.58
N GLU A 73 21.62 15.99 11.18
CA GLU A 73 20.77 17.10 11.62
C GLU A 73 19.34 16.96 11.10
N ALA A 74 19.16 16.53 9.85
CA ALA A 74 17.85 16.28 9.27
C ALA A 74 17.15 15.09 9.95
N GLU A 75 17.88 14.05 10.30
CA GLU A 75 17.40 12.89 11.05
C GLU A 75 17.09 13.25 12.50
N LEU A 76 17.91 14.07 13.15
CA LEU A 76 17.67 14.57 14.49
C LEU A 76 16.49 15.54 14.52
N LYS A 77 16.31 16.39 13.50
CA LYS A 77 15.08 17.18 13.31
C LYS A 77 13.88 16.28 13.07
N ALA A 78 14.00 15.25 12.22
CA ALA A 78 12.92 14.30 11.98
C ALA A 78 12.57 13.44 13.21
N ALA A 79 13.54 13.17 14.09
CA ALA A 79 13.34 12.47 15.35
C ALA A 79 12.75 13.40 16.42
N ARG A 80 13.22 14.65 16.52
CA ARG A 80 12.71 15.68 17.43
C ARG A 80 11.30 16.15 17.07
N GLU A 81 10.96 16.21 15.78
CA GLU A 81 9.62 16.58 15.30
C GLU A 81 8.59 15.46 15.44
N GLY A 82 8.96 14.29 15.96
CA GLY A 82 8.02 13.20 16.23
C GLY A 82 7.45 12.62 14.93
N LYS A 83 8.04 11.50 14.50
CA LYS A 83 7.80 10.57 13.37
C LYS A 83 6.44 10.51 12.62
N VAL A 84 5.38 11.18 13.02
CA VAL A 84 4.05 11.15 12.36
C VAL A 84 3.41 12.51 12.12
N LEU A 85 3.89 13.60 12.75
CA LEU A 85 3.16 14.89 12.74
C LEU A 85 3.97 16.09 12.23
N SER A 86 5.07 15.87 11.47
CA SER A 86 5.80 17.01 10.93
C SER A 86 4.97 17.76 9.87
N PRO A 87 4.86 19.10 9.94
CA PRO A 87 3.93 19.88 9.13
C PRO A 87 4.24 19.76 7.62
N THR A 88 5.50 19.57 7.24
CA THR A 88 5.92 19.33 5.86
C THR A 88 5.49 17.96 5.33
N ARG A 89 5.56 16.89 6.14
CA ARG A 89 5.05 15.57 5.74
C ARG A 89 3.53 15.55 5.68
N ILE A 90 2.85 16.21 6.63
CA ILE A 90 1.38 16.38 6.59
C ILE A 90 0.97 17.14 5.33
N ARG A 91 1.63 18.25 4.99
CA ARG A 91 1.35 19.00 3.75
C ARG A 91 1.56 18.14 2.50
N ARG A 92 2.66 17.39 2.42
CA ARG A 92 2.93 16.47 1.29
C ARG A 92 1.92 15.33 1.22
N ALA A 93 1.59 14.72 2.35
CA ALA A 93 0.58 13.67 2.44
C ALA A 93 -0.80 14.19 2.05
N LEU A 94 -1.19 15.40 2.48
CA LEU A 94 -2.43 16.06 2.08
C LEU A 94 -2.46 16.39 0.59
N THR A 95 -1.34 16.84 0.00
CA THR A 95 -1.30 17.10 -1.45
C THR A 95 -1.39 15.81 -2.26
N VAL A 96 -0.70 14.74 -1.85
CA VAL A 96 -0.74 13.45 -2.53
C VAL A 96 -2.09 12.79 -2.34
N SER A 97 -2.66 12.83 -1.13
CA SER A 97 -3.99 12.30 -0.86
C SER A 97 -5.06 13.06 -1.63
N ARG A 98 -4.96 14.40 -1.75
CA ARG A 98 -5.90 15.21 -2.55
C ARG A 98 -5.83 14.93 -4.05
N LEU A 99 -4.64 14.61 -4.57
CA LEU A 99 -4.48 14.21 -5.98
C LEU A 99 -4.99 12.80 -6.25
N LEU A 100 -4.78 11.87 -5.32
CA LEU A 100 -5.24 10.49 -5.43
C LEU A 100 -6.71 10.32 -5.00
N ALA A 101 -7.28 11.28 -4.27
CA ALA A 101 -8.65 11.26 -3.79
C ALA A 101 -9.69 10.92 -4.87
N PRO A 102 -9.76 11.56 -6.06
CA PRO A 102 -10.80 11.26 -7.05
C PRO A 102 -10.73 9.83 -7.60
N ILE A 103 -9.56 9.18 -7.55
CA ILE A 103 -9.36 7.81 -8.04
C ILE A 103 -9.56 6.79 -6.90
N LEU A 104 -9.02 7.07 -5.71
CA LEU A 104 -9.14 6.18 -4.56
C LEU A 104 -10.55 6.21 -3.95
N THR A 105 -11.25 7.34 -3.98
CA THR A 105 -12.62 7.47 -3.44
C THR A 105 -13.58 6.43 -4.02
N PRO A 106 -13.74 6.28 -5.36
CA PRO A 106 -14.64 5.26 -5.90
C PRO A 106 -14.16 3.83 -5.62
N VAL A 107 -12.84 3.58 -5.52
CA VAL A 107 -12.30 2.25 -5.22
C VAL A 107 -12.58 1.85 -3.76
N VAL A 108 -12.29 2.74 -2.81
CA VAL A 108 -12.58 2.53 -1.39
C VAL A 108 -14.09 2.40 -1.18
N TYR A 109 -14.90 3.20 -1.86
CA TYR A 109 -16.35 3.09 -1.81
C TYR A 109 -16.84 1.72 -2.33
N ARG A 110 -16.33 1.25 -3.47
CA ARG A 110 -16.66 -0.09 -4.01
C ARG A 110 -16.20 -1.21 -3.08
N ALA A 111 -15.01 -1.09 -2.49
CA ALA A 111 -14.49 -2.06 -1.53
C ALA A 111 -15.33 -2.10 -0.25
N ALA A 112 -15.73 -0.94 0.28
CA ALA A 112 -16.61 -0.83 1.44
C ALA A 112 -17.99 -1.44 1.15
N MET A 113 -18.56 -1.19 -0.03
CA MET A 113 -19.84 -1.78 -0.44
C MET A 113 -19.74 -3.28 -0.69
N ALA A 114 -18.62 -3.77 -1.25
CA ALA A 114 -18.39 -5.20 -1.42
C ALA A 114 -18.21 -5.91 -0.08
N ALA A 115 -17.43 -5.35 0.85
CA ALA A 115 -17.28 -5.88 2.19
C ALA A 115 -18.61 -5.90 2.94
N ARG A 116 -19.41 -4.83 2.81
CA ARG A 116 -20.75 -4.77 3.38
C ARG A 116 -21.69 -5.79 2.75
N ALA A 117 -21.65 -5.95 1.43
CA ALA A 117 -22.42 -6.97 0.71
C ALA A 117 -22.04 -8.39 1.13
N VAL A 118 -20.76 -8.67 1.41
CA VAL A 118 -20.31 -9.99 1.89
C VAL A 118 -20.75 -10.24 3.34
N ILE A 119 -20.70 -9.22 4.20
CA ILE A 119 -21.22 -9.31 5.58
C ILE A 119 -22.73 -9.54 5.55
N ASP A 120 -23.43 -8.79 4.71
CA ASP A 120 -24.87 -8.88 4.51
C ASP A 120 -25.27 -10.22 3.85
N GLN A 121 -24.46 -10.76 2.94
CA GLN A 121 -24.62 -12.11 2.36
C GLN A 121 -24.41 -13.19 3.41
N ARG A 122 -23.36 -13.12 4.24
CA ARG A 122 -23.16 -14.12 5.30
C ARG A 122 -24.22 -14.06 6.38
N ARG A 123 -24.74 -12.87 6.67
CA ARG A 123 -25.87 -12.68 7.58
C ARG A 123 -27.19 -13.15 6.95
N ALA A 124 -27.34 -12.97 5.64
CA ALA A 124 -28.42 -13.51 4.84
C ALA A 124 -28.37 -15.05 4.74
N ASP A 125 -27.19 -15.66 4.66
CA ASP A 125 -27.01 -17.13 4.59
C ASP A 125 -27.30 -17.78 5.94
N GLN A 126 -26.98 -17.11 7.06
CA GLN A 126 -27.35 -17.56 8.40
C GLN A 126 -28.85 -17.41 8.70
N LEU A 127 -29.56 -16.54 7.96
CA LEU A 127 -30.98 -16.23 8.18
C LEU A 127 -31.89 -16.70 7.03
N GLY A 128 -31.34 -17.21 5.92
CA GLY A 128 -32.09 -17.72 4.77
C GLY A 128 -32.88 -16.68 3.96
N VAL A 129 -32.55 -15.39 4.03
CA VAL A 129 -33.33 -14.27 3.43
C VAL A 129 -32.45 -13.27 2.66
N PRO A 130 -32.84 -12.75 1.46
CA PRO A 130 -31.97 -11.97 0.59
C PRO A 130 -31.52 -10.59 1.12
N PRO A 131 -30.27 -10.16 0.82
CA PRO A 131 -29.63 -8.97 1.40
C PRO A 131 -30.22 -7.60 0.96
N ALA A 132 -31.08 -7.56 -0.06
CA ALA A 132 -31.73 -6.32 -0.51
C ALA A 132 -32.78 -5.75 0.46
N GLN A 133 -33.07 -6.45 1.58
CA GLN A 133 -34.10 -6.05 2.55
C GLN A 133 -33.55 -5.56 3.89
N ILE A 134 -32.23 -5.61 4.12
CA ILE A 134 -31.60 -5.33 5.42
C ILE A 134 -31.72 -3.84 5.81
N GLY A 135 -31.89 -2.93 4.85
CA GLY A 135 -32.20 -1.52 5.12
C GLY A 135 -33.62 -1.25 5.65
N ARG A 136 -34.55 -2.21 5.55
CA ARG A 136 -35.92 -2.09 6.10
C ARG A 136 -36.05 -2.64 7.52
N PHE A 137 -35.03 -3.34 8.03
CA PHE A 137 -35.08 -4.05 9.31
C PHE A 137 -33.95 -3.62 10.24
N SER A 138 -33.75 -2.31 10.45
CA SER A 138 -32.82 -1.78 11.45
C SER A 138 -33.58 -1.06 12.57
N GLY A 139 -33.47 -1.53 13.82
CA GLY A 139 -34.21 -1.00 14.99
C GLY A 139 -34.31 -2.02 16.14
N HIS A 140 -35.00 -1.70 17.24
CA HIS A 140 -35.19 -2.63 18.37
C HIS A 140 -36.09 -3.83 17.99
N GLY A 141 -36.97 -3.64 17.01
CA GLY A 141 -37.88 -4.64 16.43
C GLY A 141 -37.33 -5.37 15.21
N ALA A 142 -36.07 -5.14 14.81
CA ALA A 142 -35.45 -5.77 13.64
C ALA A 142 -35.56 -7.30 13.64
N GLN A 143 -35.37 -7.92 14.81
CA GLN A 143 -35.50 -9.36 14.97
C GLN A 143 -36.95 -9.85 14.72
N LEU A 144 -37.95 -9.13 15.22
CA LEU A 144 -39.36 -9.46 15.01
C LEU A 144 -39.74 -9.30 13.54
N SER A 145 -39.29 -8.22 12.88
CA SER A 145 -39.57 -8.01 11.47
C SER A 145 -38.92 -9.06 10.57
N ALA A 146 -37.70 -9.53 10.92
CA ALA A 146 -37.06 -10.63 10.21
C ALA A 146 -37.84 -11.95 10.38
N ARG A 147 -38.36 -12.23 11.58
CA ARG A 147 -39.22 -13.40 11.82
C ARG A 147 -40.54 -13.31 11.05
N ILE A 148 -41.19 -12.15 11.02
CA ILE A 148 -42.41 -11.92 10.21
C ILE A 148 -42.15 -12.24 8.73
N ALA A 149 -41.05 -11.73 8.16
CA ALA A 149 -40.67 -12.03 6.79
C ALA A 149 -40.36 -13.53 6.56
N GLY A 150 -39.77 -14.21 7.56
CA GLY A 150 -39.60 -15.66 7.57
C GLY A 150 -40.94 -16.41 7.54
N SER A 151 -41.90 -16.00 8.38
CA SER A 151 -43.25 -16.57 8.44
C SER A 151 -44.03 -16.36 7.15
N GLU A 152 -43.93 -15.20 6.51
CA GLU A 152 -44.51 -14.95 5.17
C GLU A 152 -43.95 -15.91 4.12
N LYS A 153 -42.64 -16.18 4.15
CA LYS A 153 -41.99 -17.13 3.24
C LYS A 153 -42.49 -18.55 3.49
N SER A 154 -42.60 -18.96 4.75
CA SER A 154 -43.15 -20.27 5.13
C SER A 154 -44.63 -20.42 4.73
N LEU A 155 -45.40 -19.32 4.79
CA LEU A 155 -46.80 -19.31 4.37
C LEU A 155 -46.96 -19.54 2.85
N ARG A 156 -46.04 -19.01 2.03
CA ARG A 156 -45.98 -19.32 0.60
C ARG A 156 -45.71 -20.80 0.34
N LEU A 157 -44.83 -21.42 1.14
CA LEU A 157 -44.59 -22.87 1.05
C LEU A 157 -45.85 -23.70 1.38
N VAL A 158 -46.67 -23.25 2.34
CA VAL A 158 -47.97 -23.88 2.63
C VAL A 158 -48.91 -23.77 1.42
N GLN A 159 -48.97 -22.59 0.79
CA GLN A 159 -49.77 -22.35 -0.40
C GLN A 159 -49.32 -23.24 -1.58
N ASP A 160 -48.02 -23.35 -1.81
CA ASP A 160 -47.43 -24.17 -2.87
C ASP A 160 -47.67 -25.68 -2.66
N LYS A 161 -47.70 -26.13 -1.40
CA LYS A 161 -47.95 -27.53 -1.05
C LYS A 161 -49.40 -27.95 -1.31
N LYS A 162 -50.36 -27.03 -1.16
CA LYS A 162 -51.80 -27.32 -1.36
C LYS A 162 -52.53 -26.18 -2.11
N PRO A 163 -52.21 -25.94 -3.40
CA PRO A 163 -52.71 -24.76 -4.13
C PRO A 163 -54.21 -24.81 -4.46
N LYS A 164 -54.81 -26.00 -4.51
CA LYS A 164 -56.22 -26.19 -4.88
C LYS A 164 -57.17 -26.20 -3.68
N ASP A 165 -56.63 -26.32 -2.46
CA ASP A 165 -57.44 -26.37 -1.24
C ASP A 165 -58.01 -24.99 -0.91
N ALA A 166 -59.32 -24.92 -0.66
CA ALA A 166 -60.01 -23.66 -0.36
C ALA A 166 -59.71 -23.20 1.07
N GLU A 167 -59.59 -24.14 2.02
CA GLU A 167 -59.28 -23.84 3.42
C GLU A 167 -57.86 -23.29 3.57
N THR A 168 -56.89 -23.91 2.87
CA THR A 168 -55.51 -23.40 2.84
C THR A 168 -55.44 -21.99 2.24
N ARG A 169 -56.22 -21.68 1.20
CA ARG A 169 -56.26 -20.33 0.62
C ARG A 169 -56.82 -19.28 1.57
N GLN A 170 -57.91 -19.59 2.28
CA GLN A 170 -58.49 -18.70 3.29
C GLN A 170 -57.52 -18.48 4.46
N PHE A 171 -56.85 -19.54 4.91
CA PHE A 171 -55.83 -19.48 5.95
C PHE A 171 -54.64 -18.60 5.55
N VAL A 172 -54.11 -18.79 4.33
CA VAL A 172 -53.02 -17.97 3.80
C VAL A 172 -53.42 -16.50 3.71
N ALA A 173 -54.64 -16.20 3.25
CA ALA A 173 -55.13 -14.83 3.19
C ALA A 173 -55.21 -14.19 4.60
N ALA A 174 -55.84 -14.88 5.56
CA ALA A 174 -55.99 -14.40 6.92
C ALA A 174 -54.64 -14.19 7.65
N LEU A 175 -53.69 -15.11 7.49
CA LEU A 175 -52.36 -14.96 8.08
C LEU A 175 -51.52 -13.88 7.38
N THR A 176 -51.68 -13.68 6.07
CA THR A 176 -51.01 -12.59 5.37
C THR A 176 -51.46 -11.23 5.91
N GLU A 177 -52.77 -11.06 6.13
CA GLU A 177 -53.33 -9.86 6.74
C GLU A 177 -52.80 -9.67 8.17
N ARG A 178 -52.84 -10.72 9.00
CA ARG A 178 -52.34 -10.67 10.37
C ARG A 178 -50.83 -10.34 10.46
N LEU A 179 -50.01 -10.91 9.58
CA LEU A 179 -48.57 -10.60 9.52
C LEU A 179 -48.32 -9.15 9.09
N THR A 180 -49.16 -8.62 8.19
CA THR A 180 -49.13 -7.20 7.80
C THR A 180 -49.46 -6.31 8.99
N ASP A 181 -50.49 -6.62 9.77
CA ASP A 181 -50.85 -5.88 10.99
C ASP A 181 -49.74 -5.95 12.05
N LEU A 182 -49.11 -7.11 12.25
CA LEU A 182 -47.97 -7.26 13.15
C LEU A 182 -46.78 -6.42 12.70
N SER A 183 -46.53 -6.31 11.39
CA SER A 183 -45.46 -5.45 10.86
C SER A 183 -45.71 -3.97 11.18
N ALA A 184 -46.96 -3.52 11.05
CA ALA A 184 -47.37 -2.16 11.42
C ALA A 184 -47.27 -1.93 12.94
N ALA A 185 -47.64 -2.93 13.74
CA ALA A 185 -47.52 -2.90 15.19
C ALA A 185 -46.06 -2.80 15.68
N VAL A 186 -45.11 -3.47 15.00
CA VAL A 186 -43.68 -3.34 15.30
C VAL A 186 -43.20 -1.90 15.08
N ILE A 187 -43.59 -1.28 13.96
CA ILE A 187 -43.24 0.13 13.66
C ILE A 187 -43.87 1.07 14.69
N ALA A 188 -45.13 0.84 15.07
CA ALA A 188 -45.80 1.63 16.10
C ALA A 188 -45.13 1.49 17.48
N ALA A 189 -44.66 0.28 17.83
CA ALA A 189 -43.97 0.02 19.08
C ALA A 189 -42.61 0.73 19.19
N GLU A 190 -41.89 0.96 18.09
CA GLU A 190 -40.62 1.70 18.09
C GLU A 190 -40.78 3.14 18.59
N ASN A 191 -41.94 3.76 18.35
CA ASN A 191 -42.26 5.11 18.78
C ASN A 191 -42.72 5.19 20.26
N MET A 192 -42.81 4.06 20.97
CA MET A 192 -43.22 4.01 22.37
C MET A 192 -42.02 4.15 23.33
N PRO A 193 -42.23 4.65 24.56
CA PRO A 193 -41.20 4.64 25.61
C PRO A 193 -40.70 3.23 25.93
N ALA A 194 -39.44 3.10 26.36
CA ALA A 194 -38.72 1.83 26.44
C ALA A 194 -39.45 0.69 27.19
N ALA A 195 -40.11 1.00 28.31
CA ALA A 195 -40.87 -0.01 29.07
C ALA A 195 -42.08 -0.54 28.28
N ARG A 196 -42.85 0.37 27.66
CA ARG A 196 -44.02 0.03 26.85
C ARG A 196 -43.63 -0.65 25.54
N ARG A 197 -42.53 -0.24 24.93
CA ARG A 197 -41.95 -0.88 23.74
C ARG A 197 -41.59 -2.35 24.00
N ARG A 198 -40.91 -2.66 25.11
CA ARG A 198 -40.56 -4.05 25.46
C ARG A 198 -41.80 -4.92 25.66
N ALA A 199 -42.81 -4.41 26.38
CA ALA A 199 -44.07 -5.11 26.57
C ALA A 199 -44.80 -5.38 25.24
N ALA A 200 -44.84 -4.37 24.34
CA ALA A 200 -45.42 -4.51 23.01
C ALA A 200 -44.66 -5.55 22.16
N HIS A 201 -43.32 -5.51 22.15
CA HIS A 201 -42.51 -6.51 21.44
C HIS A 201 -42.70 -7.92 21.99
N ALA A 202 -42.83 -8.09 23.30
CA ALA A 202 -43.10 -9.40 23.91
C ALA A 202 -44.47 -9.96 23.49
N ALA A 203 -45.51 -9.11 23.46
CA ALA A 203 -46.83 -9.50 22.99
C ALA A 203 -46.83 -9.87 21.49
N ILE A 204 -46.14 -9.08 20.66
CA ILE A 204 -45.95 -9.36 19.22
C ILE A 204 -45.21 -10.68 19.02
N SER A 205 -44.17 -10.94 19.81
CA SER A 205 -43.42 -12.20 19.77
C SER A 205 -44.32 -13.40 20.05
N SER A 206 -45.12 -13.35 21.13
CA SER A 206 -46.02 -14.44 21.49
C SER A 206 -47.09 -14.70 20.42
N GLN A 207 -47.62 -13.65 19.78
CA GLN A 207 -48.54 -13.81 18.66
C GLN A 207 -47.87 -14.45 17.45
N LEU A 208 -46.61 -14.09 17.18
CA LEU A 208 -45.83 -14.66 16.08
C LEU A 208 -45.50 -16.13 16.33
N ASP A 209 -45.18 -16.51 17.57
CA ASP A 209 -44.96 -17.91 17.96
C ASP A 209 -46.19 -18.79 17.66
N GLY A 210 -47.41 -18.27 17.93
CA GLY A 210 -48.65 -18.96 17.60
C GLY A 210 -48.86 -19.13 16.09
N ILE A 211 -48.56 -18.09 15.31
CA ILE A 211 -48.65 -18.14 13.84
C ILE A 211 -47.64 -19.16 13.27
N GLU A 212 -46.40 -19.14 13.76
CA GLU A 212 -45.35 -20.07 13.35
C GLU A 212 -45.75 -21.51 13.65
N ALA A 213 -46.37 -21.78 14.82
CA ALA A 213 -46.91 -23.09 15.18
C ALA A 213 -48.03 -23.54 14.23
N ASP A 214 -48.98 -22.68 13.89
CA ASP A 214 -50.07 -22.99 12.95
C ASP A 214 -49.55 -23.31 11.54
N VAL A 215 -48.56 -22.55 11.07
CA VAL A 215 -47.91 -22.77 9.77
C VAL A 215 -47.16 -24.10 9.78
N MET A 216 -46.39 -24.38 10.83
CA MET A 216 -45.66 -25.63 11.01
C MET A 216 -46.59 -26.85 11.06
N ALA A 217 -47.70 -26.78 11.79
CA ALA A 217 -48.70 -27.84 11.86
C ALA A 217 -49.27 -28.18 10.47
N ARG A 218 -49.52 -27.17 9.62
CA ARG A 218 -50.02 -27.37 8.26
C ARG A 218 -48.95 -27.87 7.28
N LEU A 219 -47.69 -27.54 7.53
CA LEU A 219 -46.55 -28.13 6.81
C LEU A 219 -46.31 -29.59 7.23
N GLY A 220 -46.88 -30.04 8.35
CA GLY A 220 -46.65 -31.38 8.92
C GLY A 220 -45.34 -31.49 9.68
N LEU A 221 -44.79 -30.35 10.11
CA LEU A 221 -43.54 -30.26 10.85
C LEU A 221 -43.91 -29.92 12.30
N THR A 222 -44.15 -30.91 13.16
CA THR A 222 -44.39 -30.63 14.58
C THR A 222 -43.05 -30.34 15.26
N ALA A 223 -42.94 -29.16 15.89
CA ALA A 223 -41.86 -28.86 16.80
C ALA A 223 -41.92 -29.84 17.99
N VAL A 224 -40.81 -30.53 18.25
CA VAL A 224 -40.53 -31.21 19.53
C VAL A 224 -40.08 -30.15 20.53
#